data_AF-A0A1N6FSR5-F1
#
_entry.id   AF-A0A1N6FSR5-F1
#
_cell.length_a   1.000
_cell.length_b   1.000
_cell.length_c   1.000
_cell.angle_alpha   90.00
_cell.angle_beta   90.00
_cell.angle_gamma   90.00
#
_symmetry.space_group_name_H-M   'P 1'
#
loop_
_entity.id
_entity.type
_entity.pdbx_description
1 polymer ?
#
loop_
_entity_poly.entity_id
_entity_poly.type
_entity_poly.pdbx_seq_one_letter_code
_entity_poly.pdbx_strand_id
1 'polypeptide(L)'
;MATLYDKLGVQPNATVEEIKRAYRKAAMRWHPDRNAGAEEAARAAFQDIKDAYGILSDAAQRQVYDAVFAEQMREWEAHHQRAERERAEREEAARAAEQAAYAKMVSLAMRYADEGYNRDVVFGVLLGHQCDTSRAAQIADSVLALHASRQQASVPEESSSDEPQQPFEHAASRDAHATAGHGGTLGGLWFQFLNSLRF
;
A
#
# COMPACT_ATOMS: atom_id res chain seq x y z
N MET A 1 -19.82 11.00 16.47
CA MET A 1 -21.11 11.64 16.79
C MET A 1 -21.54 11.16 18.17
N ALA A 2 -22.01 12.06 19.04
CA ALA A 2 -22.50 11.66 20.35
C ALA A 2 -23.96 11.17 20.24
N THR A 3 -24.23 9.96 20.73
CA THR A 3 -25.58 9.39 20.76
C THR A 3 -26.39 9.93 21.94
N LEU A 4 -27.71 9.74 21.93
CA LEU A 4 -28.55 10.06 23.10
C LEU A 4 -28.20 9.18 24.31
N TYR A 5 -27.72 7.96 24.05
CA TYR A 5 -27.20 7.05 25.08
C TYR A 5 -25.93 7.61 25.73
N ASP A 6 -25.01 8.19 24.93
CA ASP A 6 -23.80 8.83 25.42
C ASP A 6 -24.12 10.06 26.27
N LYS A 7 -25.14 10.86 25.89
CA LYS A 7 -25.61 12.01 26.68
C LYS A 7 -26.11 11.60 28.08
N LEU A 8 -26.74 10.43 28.19
CA LEU A 8 -27.18 9.86 29.47
C LEU A 8 -26.09 9.02 30.16
N GLY A 9 -24.99 8.70 29.48
CA GLY A 9 -23.91 7.85 29.99
C GLY A 9 -24.34 6.39 30.18
N VAL A 10 -25.21 5.89 29.30
CA VAL A 10 -25.72 4.50 29.31
C VAL A 10 -25.34 3.79 28.02
N GLN A 11 -25.36 2.45 28.06
CA GLN A 11 -25.15 1.67 26.83
C GLN A 11 -26.42 1.65 25.95
N PRO A 12 -26.30 1.42 24.64
CA PRO A 12 -27.45 1.30 23.72
C PRO A 12 -28.41 0.16 24.08
N ASN A 13 -27.93 -0.87 24.78
CA ASN A 13 -28.72 -2.00 25.27
C ASN A 13 -29.37 -1.75 26.66
N ALA A 14 -29.25 -0.54 27.21
CA ALA A 14 -29.78 -0.23 28.53
C ALA A 14 -31.32 -0.39 28.59
N THR A 15 -31.77 -0.91 29.72
CA THR A 15 -33.20 -1.04 30.05
C THR A 15 -33.80 0.33 30.39
N VAL A 16 -35.14 0.43 30.32
CA VAL A 16 -35.86 1.67 30.66
C VAL A 16 -35.58 2.12 32.10
N GLU A 17 -35.43 1.18 33.04
CA GLU A 17 -35.11 1.47 34.43
C GLU A 17 -33.68 2.03 34.60
N GLU A 18 -32.71 1.52 33.83
CA GLU A 18 -31.34 2.04 33.80
C GLU A 18 -31.28 3.45 33.22
N ILE A 19 -32.00 3.69 32.12
CA ILE A 19 -32.15 5.02 31.50
C ILE A 19 -32.75 6.01 32.50
N LYS A 20 -33.81 5.61 33.21
CA LYS A 20 -34.46 6.44 34.24
C LYS A 20 -33.53 6.73 35.43
N ARG A 21 -32.73 5.74 35.85
CA ARG A 21 -31.73 5.90 36.92
C ARG A 21 -30.60 6.84 36.49
N ALA A 22 -30.12 6.69 35.25
CA ALA A 22 -29.08 7.53 34.68
C ALA A 22 -29.54 8.99 34.55
N TYR A 23 -30.76 9.22 34.06
CA TYR A 23 -31.38 10.55 34.01
C TYR A 23 -31.41 11.21 35.40
N ARG A 24 -31.89 10.51 36.45
CA ARG A 24 -31.90 11.07 37.82
C ARG A 24 -30.50 11.45 38.30
N LYS A 25 -29.51 10.59 38.05
CA LYS A 25 -28.11 10.84 38.44
C LYS A 25 -27.52 12.04 37.69
N ALA A 26 -27.79 12.14 36.39
CA ALA A 26 -27.29 13.21 35.54
C ALA A 26 -27.98 14.55 35.85
N ALA A 27 -29.29 14.55 36.10
CA ALA A 27 -30.05 15.71 36.55
C ALA A 27 -29.51 16.27 37.88
N MET A 28 -29.20 15.40 38.86
CA MET A 28 -28.59 15.82 40.13
C MET A 28 -27.15 16.31 39.97
N ARG A 29 -26.43 15.89 38.93
CA ARG A 29 -25.08 16.35 38.64
C ARG A 29 -25.08 17.75 38.05
N TRP A 30 -26.03 18.04 37.15
CA TRP A 30 -26.15 19.32 36.46
C TRP A 30 -27.15 20.30 37.09
N HIS A 31 -27.59 20.02 38.33
CA HIS A 31 -28.47 20.91 39.07
C HIS A 31 -27.78 22.26 39.34
N PRO A 32 -28.47 23.42 39.22
CA PRO A 32 -27.87 24.75 39.40
C PRO A 32 -27.21 24.93 40.77
N ASP A 33 -27.83 24.37 41.83
CA ASP A 33 -27.30 24.40 43.21
C ASP A 33 -25.87 23.84 43.35
N ARG A 34 -25.50 22.87 42.50
CA ARG A 34 -24.17 22.21 42.56
C ARG A 34 -23.17 22.76 41.54
N ASN A 35 -23.62 23.65 40.65
CA ASN A 35 -22.83 24.21 39.57
C ASN A 35 -22.86 25.75 39.60
N ALA A 36 -22.85 26.34 40.80
CA ALA A 36 -22.74 27.77 40.99
C ALA A 36 -21.45 28.28 40.33
N GLY A 37 -21.58 29.20 39.36
CA GLY A 37 -20.47 29.72 38.55
C GLY A 37 -20.29 29.07 37.16
N ALA A 38 -21.04 28.01 36.85
CA ALA A 38 -21.07 27.37 35.52
C ALA A 38 -22.51 27.12 35.04
N GLU A 39 -23.41 28.05 35.36
CA GLU A 39 -24.86 27.89 35.18
C GLU A 39 -25.26 27.67 33.71
N GLU A 40 -24.62 28.37 32.78
CA GLU A 40 -24.90 28.23 31.34
C GLU A 40 -24.54 26.84 30.82
N ALA A 41 -23.35 26.35 31.16
CA ALA A 41 -22.88 25.02 30.78
C ALA A 41 -23.74 23.91 31.44
N ALA A 42 -24.09 24.09 32.71
CA ALA A 42 -24.97 23.17 33.42
C ALA A 42 -26.38 23.14 32.83
N ARG A 43 -26.93 24.30 32.44
CA ARG A 43 -28.23 24.40 31.78
C ARG A 43 -28.23 23.74 30.41
N ALA A 44 -27.20 23.96 29.60
CA ALA A 44 -27.06 23.31 28.29
C ALA A 44 -26.99 21.78 28.43
N ALA A 45 -26.13 21.28 29.33
CA ALA A 45 -26.01 19.85 29.59
C ALA A 45 -27.32 19.24 30.15
N PHE A 46 -28.00 19.95 31.04
CA PHE A 46 -29.30 19.51 31.58
C PHE A 46 -30.37 19.42 30.49
N GLN A 47 -30.40 20.39 29.57
CA GLN A 47 -31.32 20.39 28.44
C GLN A 47 -31.03 19.17 27.53
N ASP A 48 -29.76 18.93 27.19
CA ASP A 48 -29.33 17.76 26.42
C ASP A 48 -29.76 16.42 27.05
N ILE A 49 -29.61 16.30 28.37
CA ILE A 49 -30.01 15.12 29.15
C ILE A 49 -31.52 14.94 29.16
N LYS A 50 -32.27 16.04 29.29
CA LYS A 50 -33.73 16.03 29.28
C LYS A 50 -34.27 15.59 27.91
N ASP A 51 -33.70 16.12 26.83
CA ASP A 51 -34.10 15.77 25.46
C ASP A 51 -33.76 14.31 25.14
N ALA A 52 -32.57 13.84 25.56
CA ALA A 52 -32.20 12.44 25.43
C ALA A 52 -33.14 11.50 26.20
N TYR A 53 -33.50 11.84 27.44
CA TYR A 53 -34.45 11.05 28.22
C TYR A 53 -35.86 11.05 27.59
N GLY A 54 -36.31 12.19 27.06
CA GLY A 54 -37.61 12.29 26.38
C GLY A 54 -37.77 11.24 25.28
N ILE A 55 -36.76 11.12 24.41
CA ILE A 55 -36.76 10.17 23.28
C ILE A 55 -36.52 8.73 23.74
N LEU A 56 -35.59 8.52 24.68
CA LEU A 56 -35.17 7.16 25.08
C LEU A 56 -36.10 6.48 26.10
N SER A 57 -36.97 7.25 26.77
CA SER A 57 -37.93 6.72 27.75
C SER A 57 -39.18 6.11 27.11
N ASP A 58 -39.57 6.58 25.92
CA ASP A 58 -40.68 6.02 25.14
C ASP A 58 -40.15 4.94 24.17
N ALA A 59 -40.71 3.73 24.25
CA ALA A 59 -40.31 2.62 23.40
C ALA A 59 -40.50 2.89 21.90
N ALA A 60 -41.57 3.59 21.52
CA ALA A 60 -41.84 3.92 20.11
C ALA A 60 -40.85 4.97 19.59
N GLN A 61 -40.56 6.02 20.38
CA GLN A 61 -39.59 7.04 20.00
C GLN A 61 -38.16 6.50 19.96
N ARG A 62 -37.80 5.60 20.90
CA ARG A 62 -36.51 4.91 20.90
C ARG A 62 -36.32 4.06 19.64
N GLN A 63 -37.34 3.30 19.23
CA GLN A 63 -37.26 2.50 18.01
C GLN A 63 -37.04 3.36 16.76
N VAL A 64 -37.75 4.48 16.65
CA VAL A 64 -37.56 5.42 15.52
C VAL A 64 -36.17 6.03 15.56
N TYR A 65 -35.69 6.44 16.73
CA TYR A 65 -34.34 6.97 16.90
C TYR A 65 -33.28 5.96 16.46
N ASP A 66 -33.38 4.71 16.94
CA ASP A 66 -32.43 3.64 16.61
C ASP A 66 -32.43 3.32 15.11
N ALA A 67 -33.60 3.29 14.48
CA ALA A 67 -33.74 3.04 13.05
C ALA A 67 -33.10 4.15 12.20
N VAL A 68 -33.44 5.42 12.49
CA VAL A 68 -32.89 6.58 11.77
C VAL A 68 -31.39 6.71 12.00
N PHE A 69 -30.93 6.47 13.23
CA PHE A 69 -29.51 6.49 13.54
C PHE A 69 -28.75 5.40 12.78
N ALA A 70 -29.29 4.17 12.74
CA ALA A 70 -28.68 3.09 11.97
C ALA A 70 -28.64 3.38 10.46
N GLU A 71 -29.67 3.99 9.90
CA GLU A 71 -29.70 4.42 8.50
C GLU A 71 -28.64 5.49 8.22
N GLN A 72 -28.59 6.56 9.03
CA GLN A 72 -27.56 7.60 8.91
C GLN A 72 -26.14 7.03 9.01
N MET A 73 -25.90 6.09 9.92
CA MET A 73 -24.59 5.47 10.07
C MET A 73 -24.22 4.65 8.83
N ARG A 74 -25.15 3.88 8.25
CA ARG A 74 -24.91 3.14 7.01
C ARG A 74 -24.62 4.08 5.84
N GLU A 75 -25.35 5.17 5.73
CA GLU A 75 -25.13 6.17 4.68
C GLU A 75 -23.76 6.84 4.82
N TRP A 76 -23.39 7.23 6.05
CA TRP A 76 -22.09 7.81 6.35
C TRP A 76 -20.94 6.83 6.05
N GLU A 77 -21.07 5.57 6.48
CA GLU A 77 -20.11 4.50 6.19
C GLU A 77 -19.98 4.27 4.68
N ALA A 78 -21.10 4.19 3.96
CA ALA A 78 -21.10 4.01 2.51
C ALA A 78 -20.46 5.21 1.79
N HIS A 79 -20.74 6.43 2.23
CA HIS A 79 -20.10 7.63 1.69
C HIS A 79 -18.59 7.63 1.96
N HIS A 80 -18.19 7.27 3.17
CA HIS A 80 -16.78 7.21 3.53
C HIS A 80 -16.04 6.13 2.73
N GLN A 81 -16.61 4.93 2.62
CA GLN A 81 -16.07 3.85 1.80
C GLN A 81 -15.96 4.23 0.32
N ARG A 82 -16.97 4.93 -0.23
CA ARG A 82 -16.89 5.46 -1.61
C ARG A 82 -15.73 6.43 -1.76
N ALA A 83 -15.60 7.39 -0.83
CA ALA A 83 -14.51 8.36 -0.87
C ALA A 83 -13.13 7.70 -0.72
N GLU A 84 -12.99 6.67 0.11
CA GLU A 84 -11.76 5.89 0.25
C GLU A 84 -11.43 5.10 -1.00
N ARG A 85 -12.42 4.44 -1.61
CA ARG A 85 -12.25 3.73 -2.89
C ARG A 85 -11.84 4.68 -4.00
N GLU A 86 -12.50 5.82 -4.14
CA GLU A 86 -12.15 6.83 -5.14
C GLU A 86 -10.72 7.36 -4.94
N ARG A 87 -10.28 7.54 -3.68
CA ARG A 87 -8.89 7.93 -3.38
C ARG A 87 -7.91 6.84 -3.78
N ALA A 88 -8.18 5.59 -3.39
CA ALA A 88 -7.34 4.45 -3.74
C ALA A 88 -7.24 4.29 -5.27
N GLU A 89 -8.36 4.35 -5.98
CA GLU A 89 -8.41 4.28 -7.45
C GLU A 89 -7.61 5.42 -8.10
N ARG A 90 -7.70 6.65 -7.58
CA ARG A 90 -6.89 7.79 -8.07
C ARG A 90 -5.40 7.60 -7.82
N GLU A 91 -5.03 7.08 -6.64
CA GLU A 91 -3.64 6.77 -6.32
C GLU A 91 -3.09 5.65 -7.22
N GLU A 92 -3.86 4.60 -7.44
CA GLU A 92 -3.51 3.51 -8.36
C GLU A 92 -3.38 4.02 -9.80
N ALA A 93 -4.33 4.84 -10.26
CA ALA A 93 -4.28 5.46 -11.57
C ALA A 93 -3.07 6.39 -11.73
N ALA A 94 -2.72 7.17 -10.69
CA ALA A 94 -1.53 8.02 -10.69
C ALA A 94 -0.25 7.18 -10.79
N ARG A 95 -0.13 6.12 -9.97
CA ARG A 95 1.01 5.19 -10.05
C ARG A 95 1.10 4.51 -11.41
N ALA A 96 -0.03 4.07 -11.97
CA ALA A 96 -0.07 3.46 -13.29
C ALA A 96 0.35 4.46 -14.38
N ALA A 97 -0.08 5.73 -14.29
CA ALA A 97 0.32 6.78 -15.22
C ALA A 97 1.83 7.07 -15.12
N GLU A 98 2.38 7.16 -13.90
CA GLU A 98 3.82 7.33 -13.67
C GLU A 98 4.62 6.14 -14.23
N GLN A 99 4.18 4.90 -13.99
CA GLN A 99 4.82 3.71 -14.55
C GLN A 99 4.76 3.70 -16.08
N ALA A 100 3.63 4.08 -16.67
CA ALA A 100 3.50 4.16 -18.13
C ALA A 100 4.40 5.25 -18.73
N ALA A 101 4.55 6.39 -18.06
CA ALA A 101 5.48 7.44 -18.47
C ALA A 101 6.94 6.94 -18.37
N TYR A 102 7.30 6.30 -17.26
CA TYR A 102 8.62 5.71 -17.06
C TYR A 102 8.94 4.65 -18.12
N ALA A 103 8.00 3.74 -18.41
CA ALA A 103 8.17 2.70 -19.43
C ALA A 103 8.45 3.29 -20.82
N LYS A 104 7.74 4.36 -21.21
CA LYS A 104 8.00 5.09 -22.46
C LYS A 104 9.42 5.64 -22.49
N MET A 105 9.88 6.26 -21.40
CA MET A 105 11.23 6.84 -21.31
C MET A 105 12.33 5.79 -21.38
N VAL A 106 12.16 4.67 -20.68
CA VAL A 106 13.10 3.54 -20.77
C VAL A 106 13.15 2.98 -22.19
N SER A 107 11.99 2.79 -22.84
CA SER A 107 11.94 2.28 -24.22
C SER A 107 12.66 3.21 -25.22
N LEU A 108 12.52 4.53 -25.02
CA LEU A 108 13.24 5.53 -25.82
C LEU A 108 14.75 5.43 -25.59
N ALA A 109 15.19 5.37 -24.33
CA ALA A 109 16.59 5.24 -23.98
C ALA A 109 17.22 3.95 -24.55
N MET A 110 16.52 2.82 -24.46
CA MET A 110 16.97 1.54 -25.02
C MET A 110 17.18 1.63 -26.52
N ARG A 111 16.24 2.25 -27.25
CA ARG A 111 16.38 2.45 -28.70
C ARG A 111 17.63 3.24 -29.06
N TYR A 112 17.89 4.35 -28.36
CA TYR A 112 19.10 5.14 -28.61
C TYR A 112 20.38 4.38 -28.26
N ALA A 113 20.36 3.56 -27.21
CA ALA A 113 21.49 2.70 -26.86
C ALA A 113 21.77 1.66 -27.96
N ASP A 114 20.72 1.02 -28.49
CA ASP A 114 20.81 0.05 -29.59
C ASP A 114 21.31 0.71 -30.89
N GLU A 115 20.98 1.98 -31.12
CA GLU A 115 21.52 2.81 -32.22
C GLU A 115 22.99 3.23 -32.00
N GLY A 116 23.59 2.88 -30.86
CA GLY A 116 25.00 3.12 -30.54
C GLY A 116 25.31 4.49 -29.91
N TYR A 117 24.29 5.21 -29.44
CA TYR A 117 24.50 6.51 -28.81
C TYR A 117 25.07 6.40 -27.38
N ASN A 118 25.96 7.33 -27.06
CA ASN A 118 26.60 7.41 -25.74
C ASN A 118 25.64 7.91 -24.65
N ARG A 119 26.04 7.70 -23.39
CA ARG A 119 25.28 8.01 -22.17
C ARG A 119 24.72 9.42 -22.17
N ASP A 120 25.57 10.39 -22.49
CA ASP A 120 25.23 11.81 -22.37
C ASP A 120 24.21 12.24 -23.43
N VAL A 121 24.19 11.56 -24.58
CA VAL A 121 23.16 11.76 -25.61
C VAL A 121 21.82 11.20 -25.14
N VAL A 122 21.81 9.97 -24.63
CA VAL A 122 20.60 9.36 -24.05
C VAL A 122 20.04 10.22 -22.91
N PHE A 123 20.92 10.67 -22.01
CA PHE A 123 20.58 11.58 -20.92
C PHE A 123 19.97 12.89 -21.44
N GLY A 124 20.63 13.54 -22.41
CA GLY A 124 20.13 14.79 -23.00
C GLY A 124 18.76 14.65 -23.68
N VAL A 125 18.54 13.53 -24.38
CA VAL A 125 17.24 13.20 -24.99
C VAL A 125 16.17 13.04 -23.91
N LEU A 126 16.46 12.31 -22.83
CA LEU A 126 15.52 12.13 -21.72
C LEU A 126 15.14 13.46 -21.06
N LEU A 127 16.09 14.38 -20.86
CA LEU A 127 15.80 15.73 -20.36
C LEU A 127 14.86 16.51 -21.29
N GLY A 128 15.03 16.37 -22.61
CA GLY A 128 14.14 16.97 -23.61
C GLY A 128 12.71 16.46 -23.57
N HIS A 129 12.49 15.28 -22.99
CA HIS A 129 11.19 14.62 -22.83
C HIS A 129 10.59 14.78 -21.42
N GLN A 130 10.92 15.88 -20.73
CA GLN A 130 10.36 16.22 -19.41
C GLN A 130 10.73 15.22 -18.30
N CYS A 131 11.83 14.48 -18.46
CA CYS A 131 12.41 13.74 -17.36
C CYS A 131 13.14 14.70 -16.42
N ASP A 132 12.98 14.51 -15.11
CA ASP A 132 13.85 15.17 -14.13
C ASP A 132 15.29 14.67 -14.27
N THR A 133 16.26 15.50 -13.86
CA THR A 133 17.69 15.23 -14.03
C THR A 133 18.15 13.97 -13.30
N SER A 134 17.60 13.69 -12.12
CA SER A 134 17.96 12.51 -11.34
C SER A 134 17.49 11.23 -12.05
N ARG A 135 16.21 11.19 -12.43
CA ARG A 135 15.60 10.04 -13.10
C ARG A 135 16.18 9.82 -14.50
N ALA A 136 16.46 10.88 -15.25
CA ALA A 136 17.12 10.78 -16.56
C ALA A 136 18.51 10.13 -16.44
N ALA A 137 19.30 10.55 -15.45
CA ALA A 137 20.63 9.99 -15.20
C ALA A 137 20.52 8.50 -14.85
N GLN A 138 19.62 8.16 -13.92
CA GLN A 138 19.38 6.77 -13.52
C GLN A 138 18.97 5.88 -14.70
N ILE A 139 18.04 6.34 -15.55
CA ILE A 139 17.59 5.59 -16.73
C ILE A 139 18.76 5.41 -17.71
N ALA A 140 19.49 6.48 -18.03
CA ALA A 140 20.63 6.41 -18.96
C ALA A 140 21.73 5.46 -18.46
N ASP A 141 22.08 5.53 -17.18
CA ASP A 141 23.07 4.68 -16.54
C ASP A 141 22.65 3.21 -16.58
N SER A 142 21.41 2.92 -16.19
CA SER A 142 20.88 1.55 -16.14
C SER A 142 20.78 0.92 -17.52
N VAL A 143 20.31 1.69 -18.52
CA VAL A 143 20.15 1.19 -19.90
C VAL A 143 21.50 0.91 -20.54
N LEU A 144 22.50 1.78 -20.38
CA LEU A 144 23.81 1.53 -20.95
C LEU A 144 24.57 0.41 -20.27
N ALA A 145 24.46 0.29 -18.95
CA ALA A 145 25.02 -0.86 -18.24
C ALA A 145 24.43 -2.17 -18.79
N LEU A 146 23.11 -2.21 -19.03
CA LEU A 146 22.44 -3.37 -19.61
C LEU A 146 22.89 -3.64 -21.06
N HIS A 147 23.00 -2.60 -21.90
CA HIS A 147 23.43 -2.75 -23.29
C HIS A 147 24.89 -3.24 -23.40
N ALA A 148 25.80 -2.66 -22.60
CA ALA A 148 27.20 -3.09 -22.54
C ALA A 148 27.32 -4.57 -22.11
N SER A 149 26.51 -5.00 -21.13
CA SER A 149 26.47 -6.41 -20.71
C SER A 149 25.95 -7.33 -21.82
N ARG A 150 24.95 -6.91 -22.60
CA ARG A 150 24.46 -7.68 -23.77
C ARG A 150 25.50 -7.80 -24.87
N GLN A 151 26.25 -6.73 -25.15
CA GLN A 151 27.30 -6.77 -26.17
C GLN A 151 28.40 -7.75 -25.80
N GLN A 152 28.85 -7.76 -24.54
CA GLN A 152 29.83 -8.72 -24.04
C GLN A 152 29.37 -10.17 -24.17
N ALA A 153 28.08 -10.45 -23.98
CA ALA A 153 27.51 -11.79 -24.15
C ALA A 153 27.29 -12.21 -25.62
N SER A 154 27.32 -11.26 -26.57
CA SER A 154 27.07 -11.52 -28.00
C SER A 154 28.34 -11.77 -28.83
N VAL A 155 29.53 -11.54 -28.26
CA VAL A 155 30.80 -11.88 -28.89
C VAL A 155 30.99 -13.41 -28.78
N PRO A 156 31.07 -14.18 -29.88
CA PRO A 156 31.47 -15.58 -29.80
C PRO A 156 32.90 -15.62 -29.25
N GLU A 157 33.18 -16.45 -28.25
CA GLU A 157 34.56 -16.69 -27.83
C GLU A 157 35.38 -17.13 -29.05
N GLU A 158 36.20 -16.21 -29.58
CA GLU A 158 37.27 -16.56 -30.50
C GLU A 158 38.25 -17.43 -29.73
N SER A 159 38.22 -18.72 -30.06
CA SER A 159 39.15 -19.74 -29.62
C SER A 159 40.59 -19.27 -29.87
N SER A 160 41.29 -18.89 -28.82
CA SER A 160 42.75 -18.84 -28.83
C SER A 160 43.23 -20.28 -28.94
N SER A 161 43.56 -20.69 -30.17
CA SER A 161 44.33 -21.89 -30.45
C SER A 161 45.72 -21.73 -29.84
N ASP A 162 45.88 -22.18 -28.60
CA ASP A 162 47.18 -22.40 -27.98
C ASP A 162 47.56 -23.86 -28.21
N GLU A 163 48.50 -24.06 -29.11
CA GLU A 163 49.01 -25.35 -29.57
C GLU A 163 49.96 -25.92 -28.51
N PRO A 164 49.67 -27.06 -27.84
CA PRO A 164 50.59 -27.61 -26.87
C PRO A 164 51.61 -28.53 -27.57
N GLN A 165 52.86 -28.08 -27.63
CA GLN A 165 54.00 -28.93 -27.95
C GLN A 165 54.19 -29.99 -26.85
N GLN A 166 54.06 -31.26 -27.23
CA GLN A 166 54.42 -32.40 -26.38
C GLN A 166 55.93 -32.57 -26.26
N PRO A 167 56.40 -33.28 -25.21
CA PRO A 167 57.11 -34.53 -25.51
C PRO A 167 56.83 -35.73 -24.59
N PHE A 168 56.68 -36.89 -25.25
CA PHE A 168 57.11 -38.26 -24.90
C PHE A 168 56.39 -39.14 -23.84
N GLU A 169 55.72 -40.16 -24.39
CA GLU A 169 55.70 -41.61 -24.08
C GLU A 169 55.66 -42.13 -22.63
N HIS A 170 54.60 -42.88 -22.29
CA HIS A 170 54.71 -44.34 -22.04
C HIS A 170 53.33 -45.03 -21.98
N ALA A 171 53.25 -46.22 -22.58
CA ALA A 171 52.08 -47.07 -22.70
C ALA A 171 51.62 -47.72 -21.38
N ALA A 172 50.30 -47.91 -21.19
CA ALA A 172 49.68 -49.14 -20.67
C ALA A 172 48.15 -49.04 -20.56
N SER A 173 47.47 -49.84 -21.38
CA SER A 173 46.29 -50.69 -21.11
C SER A 173 45.25 -50.34 -20.02
N ARG A 174 43.99 -50.43 -20.48
CA ARG A 174 42.82 -51.16 -19.92
C ARG A 174 41.79 -50.44 -19.05
N ASP A 175 40.55 -50.58 -19.54
CA ASP A 175 39.30 -50.95 -18.86
C ASP A 175 38.58 -49.94 -17.93
N ALA A 176 37.38 -49.58 -18.41
CA ALA A 176 36.10 -49.74 -17.73
C ALA A 176 35.54 -48.64 -16.79
N HIS A 177 34.25 -48.37 -17.07
CA HIS A 177 33.13 -48.11 -16.18
C HIS A 177 32.85 -46.69 -15.60
N ALA A 178 31.65 -46.24 -15.98
CA ALA A 178 30.63 -45.55 -15.17
C ALA A 178 30.80 -44.07 -14.83
N THR A 179 30.11 -43.21 -15.60
CA THR A 179 29.70 -41.87 -15.17
C THR A 179 28.22 -41.86 -14.80
N ALA A 180 27.95 -41.55 -13.54
CA ALA A 180 26.64 -41.13 -13.04
C ALA A 180 26.42 -39.67 -13.46
N GLY A 181 25.40 -39.42 -14.27
CA GLY A 181 24.92 -38.07 -14.59
C GLY A 181 23.69 -37.73 -13.75
N HIS A 182 23.88 -36.92 -12.71
CA HIS A 182 22.80 -36.28 -11.96
C HIS A 182 22.09 -35.25 -12.86
N GLY A 183 20.78 -35.45 -13.04
CA GLY A 183 19.88 -34.50 -13.69
C GLY A 183 19.75 -33.20 -12.91
N GLY A 184 19.63 -32.10 -13.65
CA GLY A 184 19.84 -30.74 -13.17
C GLY A 184 18.81 -30.22 -12.17
N THR A 185 19.32 -29.49 -11.18
CA THR A 185 18.56 -28.66 -10.23
C THR A 185 18.98 -27.20 -10.39
N LEU A 186 18.45 -26.50 -11.38
CA LEU A 186 18.54 -25.03 -11.49
C LEU A 186 17.19 -24.41 -11.90
N GLY A 187 16.09 -24.96 -11.39
CA GLY A 187 14.75 -24.34 -11.45
C GLY A 187 14.23 -23.83 -10.10
N GLY A 188 14.85 -24.22 -8.98
CA GLY A 188 14.31 -24.00 -7.63
C GLY A 188 14.79 -22.73 -6.92
N LEU A 189 15.88 -22.11 -7.37
CA LEU A 189 16.53 -21.01 -6.63
C LEU A 189 15.94 -19.62 -6.96
N TRP A 190 15.21 -19.48 -8.07
CA TRP A 190 14.59 -18.21 -8.43
C TRP A 190 13.27 -17.96 -7.67
N PHE A 191 12.58 -19.02 -7.26
CA PHE A 191 11.29 -18.90 -6.56
C PHE A 191 11.43 -18.63 -5.05
N GLN A 192 12.61 -18.89 -4.46
CA GLN A 192 12.87 -18.68 -3.04
C GLN A 192 13.46 -17.30 -2.72
N PHE A 193 14.01 -16.59 -3.71
CA PHE A 193 14.54 -15.23 -3.55
C PHE A 193 13.43 -14.15 -3.53
N LEU A 194 12.32 -14.37 -4.23
CA LEU A 194 11.22 -13.39 -4.34
C LEU A 194 10.30 -13.32 -3.11
N ASN A 195 10.35 -14.30 -2.20
CA ASN A 195 9.49 -14.34 -1.02
C ASN A 195 10.15 -13.74 0.24
N SER A 196 11.40 -13.27 0.16
CA SER A 196 12.19 -12.83 1.33
C SER A 196 12.37 -11.31 1.44
N LEU A 197 11.69 -10.50 0.62
CA LEU A 197 11.68 -9.03 0.72
C LEU A 197 10.27 -8.49 0.95
N ARG A 198 9.61 -9.06 1.95
CA ARG A 198 8.52 -8.40 2.66
C ARG A 198 8.74 -8.65 4.14
N PHE A 199 9.44 -7.73 4.80
CA PHE A 199 9.10 -7.14 6.09
C PHE A 199 10.04 -5.96 6.36
#